data_AF-A0A2N4YSG0-F1
#
_entry.id   AF-A0A2N4YSG0-F1
#
_cell.length_a   1.000
_cell.length_b   1.000
_cell.length_c   1.000
_cell.angle_alpha   90.00
_cell.angle_beta   90.00
_cell.angle_gamma   90.00
#
_symmetry.space_group_name_H-M   'P 1'
#
loop_
_entity.id
_entity.type
_entity.pdbx_description
1 polymer ?
#
loop_
_entity_poly.entity_id
_entity_poly.type
_entity_poly.pdbx_seq_one_letter_code
_entity_poly.pdbx_strand_id
1 'polypeptide(L)'
;ELLAAQNRVSQLTQQMTETMSDPEALRTELLGRVEAKKASSSTPGDDKKQLPMVMELSSSTEIASLGTALSSGIDEAKIAQLQQAVEFRHEIAQAQIDWIKEKNNAISRAVMAITPYLEESAAAQLAIAEESRETLNKLMDGIKSLDLYIGKDVVVNTIREGESAPPHIPLTFVQRKLAVDEETAVFLDIGEWFDFEKLPLFFHALNNHPGLVEQIFPSQRCVVCMTTTRRYIDYQDRWANWELNAKNQTVFLMVRDGERLFQVYSGVESHLGAHTLFPTTDEQGNIFRGIDGSQVTFNDVSYTDKLKAHEMVALHYYRFLILCCGLDHRLKLFGEFYDPQDRLSFVSMAFQEKYCRFIYDHDGTGLLDDPDAKVRPSIEEYIT
;
A
#
# COMPACT_ATOMS: atom_id res chain seq x y z
N GLU A 1 -1.94 -1.74 38.36
CA GLU A 1 -0.90 -1.89 37.31
C GLU A 1 -1.50 -1.98 35.90
N LEU A 2 -2.46 -2.87 35.64
CA LEU A 2 -3.18 -2.93 34.34
C LEU A 2 -3.73 -1.57 33.87
N LEU A 3 -4.48 -0.87 34.73
CA LEU A 3 -5.11 0.41 34.38
C LEU A 3 -4.07 1.50 34.04
N ALA A 4 -2.89 1.47 34.67
CA ALA A 4 -1.79 2.37 34.35
C ALA A 4 -1.14 2.04 33.00
N ALA A 5 -1.03 0.75 32.67
CA ALA A 5 -0.52 0.31 31.38
C ALA A 5 -1.51 0.60 30.24
N GLN A 6 -2.82 0.38 30.43
CA GLN A 6 -3.88 0.76 29.49
C GLN A 6 -3.91 2.27 29.23
N ASN A 7 -3.78 3.08 30.29
CA ASN A 7 -3.67 4.54 30.15
C ASN A 7 -2.43 4.94 29.33
N ARG A 8 -1.31 4.22 29.51
CA ARG A 8 -0.08 4.50 28.75
C ARG A 8 -0.22 4.17 27.26
N VAL A 9 -0.88 3.05 26.91
CA VAL A 9 -1.21 2.73 25.52
C VAL A 9 -2.13 3.79 24.91
N SER A 10 -3.17 4.18 25.64
CA SER A 10 -4.13 5.21 25.20
C SER A 10 -3.46 6.58 24.98
N GLN A 11 -2.57 6.99 25.88
CA GLN A 11 -1.81 8.23 25.74
C GLN A 11 -0.88 8.22 24.53
N LEU A 12 -0.13 7.13 24.32
CA LEU A 12 0.79 7.02 23.19
C LEU A 12 0.07 7.02 21.84
N THR A 13 -1.08 6.35 21.78
CA THR A 13 -1.91 6.25 20.56
C THR A 13 -2.62 7.57 20.26
N GLN A 14 -3.14 8.24 21.28
CA GLN A 14 -3.73 9.58 21.14
C GLN A 14 -2.69 10.60 20.65
N GLN A 15 -1.51 10.65 21.28
CA GLN A 15 -0.42 11.54 20.84
C GLN A 15 -0.02 11.31 19.38
N MET A 16 0.10 10.04 18.99
CA MET A 16 0.43 9.69 17.61
C MET A 16 -0.68 10.13 16.64
N THR A 17 -1.94 9.89 17.00
CA THR A 17 -3.10 10.26 16.18
C THR A 17 -3.22 11.77 16.02
N GLU A 18 -3.13 12.53 17.13
CA GLU A 18 -3.17 13.99 17.12
C GLU A 18 -2.08 14.57 16.22
N THR A 19 -0.85 14.07 16.35
CA THR A 19 0.28 14.53 15.52
C THR A 19 0.08 14.18 14.05
N MET A 20 -0.44 12.99 13.71
CA MET A 20 -0.68 12.59 12.32
C MET A 20 -1.91 13.29 11.70
N SER A 21 -2.87 13.72 12.51
CA SER A 21 -4.08 14.39 12.05
C SER A 21 -3.87 15.88 11.72
N ASP A 22 -2.80 16.48 12.26
CA ASP A 22 -2.43 17.88 11.99
C ASP A 22 -1.16 17.94 11.11
N PRO A 23 -1.31 18.29 9.82
CA PRO A 23 -0.18 18.39 8.89
C PRO A 23 0.92 19.36 9.34
N GLU A 24 0.58 20.46 10.02
CA GLU A 24 1.57 21.46 10.48
C GLU A 24 2.31 21.00 11.73
N ALA A 25 1.62 20.33 12.66
CA ALA A 25 2.25 19.74 13.84
C ALA A 25 3.23 18.61 13.43
N LEU A 26 2.82 17.72 12.52
CA LEU A 26 3.70 16.71 11.97
C LEU A 26 4.92 17.34 11.29
N ARG A 27 4.70 18.36 10.45
CA ARG A 27 5.79 19.05 9.75
C ARG A 27 6.80 19.64 10.73
N THR A 28 6.33 20.27 11.81
CA THR A 28 7.19 20.88 12.84
C THR A 28 8.01 19.84 13.59
N GLU A 29 7.41 18.72 13.99
CA GLU A 29 8.11 17.60 14.65
C GLU A 29 9.19 17.00 13.73
N LEU A 30 8.87 16.81 12.44
CA LEU A 30 9.82 16.25 11.46
C LEU A 30 10.99 17.20 11.21
N LEU A 31 10.74 18.50 11.08
CA LEU A 31 11.78 19.51 10.91
C LEU A 31 12.72 19.57 12.12
N GLY A 32 12.17 19.60 13.33
CA GLY A 32 12.97 19.61 14.56
C GLY A 32 13.88 18.37 14.67
N ARG A 33 13.42 17.21 14.19
CA ARG A 33 14.25 15.99 14.14
C ARG A 33 15.39 16.08 13.14
N VAL A 34 15.14 16.62 11.94
CA VAL A 34 16.19 16.82 10.93
C VAL A 34 17.24 17.79 11.47
N GLU A 35 16.83 18.88 12.12
CA GLU A 35 17.73 19.84 12.76
C GLU A 35 18.56 19.22 13.88
N ALA A 36 17.92 18.46 14.79
CA ALA A 36 18.62 17.77 15.88
C ALA A 36 19.64 16.75 15.37
N LYS A 37 19.30 16.01 14.30
CA LYS A 37 20.22 15.05 13.67
C LYS A 37 21.43 15.76 13.06
N LYS A 38 21.22 16.89 12.38
CA LYS A 38 22.31 17.72 11.84
C LYS A 38 23.22 18.26 12.94
N ALA A 39 22.65 18.80 14.03
CA ALA A 39 23.39 19.27 15.20
C ALA A 39 24.17 18.16 15.91
N SER A 40 23.67 16.92 15.92
CA SER A 40 24.39 15.77 16.48
C SER A 40 25.50 15.22 15.58
N SER A 41 25.42 15.49 14.27
CA SER A 41 26.39 15.02 13.26
C SER A 41 27.54 15.99 13.00
N SER A 42 27.45 17.24 13.47
CA SER A 42 28.55 18.21 13.38
C SER A 42 29.66 17.87 14.38
N THR A 43 30.78 17.39 13.87
CA THR A 43 32.04 17.23 14.61
C THR A 43 32.49 18.58 15.20
N PRO A 44 32.99 18.66 16.44
CA PRO A 44 33.49 19.91 17.00
C PRO A 44 34.77 20.32 16.27
N GLY A 45 34.65 21.21 15.27
CA GLY A 45 35.78 21.71 14.49
C GLY A 45 35.43 22.35 13.14
N ASP A 46 34.24 22.13 12.58
CA ASP A 46 33.84 22.76 11.31
C ASP A 46 32.98 24.01 11.57
N ASP A 47 33.64 25.05 12.11
CA ASP A 47 33.05 26.34 12.45
C ASP A 47 32.80 27.21 11.19
N LYS A 48 32.27 26.61 10.12
CA LYS A 48 31.57 27.36 9.09
C LYS A 48 30.14 27.54 9.58
N LYS A 49 29.86 28.73 10.14
CA LYS A 49 28.52 29.24 10.43
C LYS A 49 27.54 28.91 9.30
N GLN A 50 26.90 27.74 9.37
CA GLN A 50 25.68 27.49 8.64
C GLN A 50 24.62 28.28 9.40
N LEU A 51 24.24 29.42 8.81
CA LEU A 51 23.11 30.21 9.27
C LEU A 51 21.90 29.28 9.46
N PRO A 52 21.04 29.55 10.47
CA PRO A 52 19.84 28.76 10.67
C PRO A 52 19.07 28.74 9.35
N MET A 53 18.86 27.53 8.83
CA MET A 53 18.08 27.30 7.62
C MET A 53 16.60 27.49 7.97
N VAL A 54 16.23 28.70 8.38
CA VAL A 54 14.91 29.24 8.11
C VAL A 54 14.92 29.55 6.61
N MET A 55 14.93 28.48 5.80
CA MET A 55 14.41 28.58 4.47
C MET A 55 12.93 28.77 4.70
N GLU A 56 12.54 30.04 4.77
CA GLU A 56 11.18 30.49 4.64
C GLU A 56 10.45 29.54 3.68
N LEU A 57 9.45 28.82 4.19
CA LEU A 57 8.47 28.12 3.35
C LEU A 57 7.61 29.11 2.53
N SER A 58 8.01 30.39 2.47
CA SER A 58 7.51 31.39 1.55
C SER A 58 7.92 31.00 0.11
N SER A 59 7.01 30.33 -0.60
CA SER A 59 6.80 30.56 -2.03
C SER A 59 8.03 30.50 -2.96
N SER A 60 8.85 29.45 -2.87
CA SER A 60 9.79 29.11 -3.95
C SER A 60 9.74 27.62 -4.30
N THR A 61 8.51 27.09 -4.41
CA THR A 61 8.20 25.78 -4.98
C THR A 61 8.15 25.84 -6.52
N GLU A 62 9.09 26.54 -7.17
CA GLU A 62 9.15 26.64 -8.65
C GLU A 62 10.13 25.68 -9.30
N ILE A 63 10.72 24.74 -8.56
CA ILE A 63 11.53 23.69 -9.19
C ILE A 63 10.71 22.41 -9.29
N ALA A 64 9.63 22.50 -10.05
CA ALA A 64 8.86 21.36 -10.55
C ALA A 64 9.37 21.02 -11.95
N SER A 65 9.94 19.83 -12.11
CA SER A 65 10.39 19.21 -13.37
C SER A 65 11.67 19.76 -14.03
N LEU A 66 12.43 18.83 -14.62
CA LEU A 66 13.61 19.07 -15.46
C LEU A 66 13.31 20.05 -16.63
N GLY A 67 12.06 20.12 -17.09
CA GLY A 67 11.62 21.03 -18.15
C GLY A 67 11.73 22.51 -17.80
N THR A 68 11.48 22.86 -16.53
CA THR A 68 11.57 24.24 -16.03
C THR A 68 13.04 24.64 -15.81
N ALA A 69 13.88 23.70 -15.41
CA ALA A 69 15.33 23.87 -15.30
C ALA A 69 16.01 24.08 -16.68
N LEU A 70 15.56 23.38 -17.71
CA LEU A 70 16.05 23.54 -19.09
C LEU A 70 15.64 24.89 -19.72
N SER A 71 14.44 25.38 -19.42
CA SER A 71 13.93 26.65 -19.97
C SER A 71 14.58 27.90 -19.40
N SER A 72 15.13 27.84 -18.19
CA SER A 72 15.68 28.99 -17.46
C SER A 72 17.22 29.07 -17.46
N GLY A 73 17.89 28.21 -18.24
CA GLY A 73 19.34 28.04 -18.22
C GLY A 73 19.78 27.22 -17.01
N ILE A 74 20.48 26.11 -17.26
CA ILE A 74 21.05 25.25 -16.24
C ILE A 74 22.43 25.80 -15.88
N ASP A 75 22.55 26.41 -14.71
CA ASP A 75 23.83 26.76 -14.09
C ASP A 75 24.14 25.77 -12.95
N GLU A 76 25.43 25.60 -12.64
CA GLU A 76 25.94 24.69 -11.61
C GLU A 76 25.31 24.96 -10.22
N ALA A 77 25.00 26.21 -9.92
CA ALA A 77 24.29 26.62 -8.70
C ALA A 77 22.86 26.08 -8.61
N LYS A 78 22.13 25.98 -9.74
CA LYS A 78 20.75 25.44 -9.76
C LYS A 78 20.76 23.92 -9.64
N ILE A 79 21.76 23.24 -10.20
CA ILE A 79 21.96 21.79 -10.01
C ILE A 79 22.22 21.49 -8.53
N ALA A 80 23.08 22.29 -7.88
CA ALA A 80 23.34 22.16 -6.45
C ALA A 80 22.08 22.40 -5.59
N GLN A 81 21.25 23.40 -5.94
CA GLN A 81 19.97 23.65 -5.27
C GLN A 81 18.97 22.49 -5.46
N LEU A 82 18.91 21.92 -6.66
CA LEU A 82 18.10 20.73 -6.97
C LEU A 82 18.53 19.53 -6.14
N GLN A 83 19.84 19.26 -6.07
CA GLN A 83 20.39 18.18 -5.25
C GLN A 83 20.07 18.39 -3.77
N GLN A 84 20.27 19.59 -3.24
CA GLN A 84 19.92 19.93 -1.85
C GLN A 84 18.41 19.75 -1.56
N ALA A 85 17.54 20.11 -2.51
CA ALA A 85 16.11 19.92 -2.35
C ALA A 85 15.72 18.43 -2.33
N VAL A 86 16.34 17.60 -3.17
CA VAL A 86 16.12 16.14 -3.18
C VAL A 86 16.65 15.51 -1.89
N GLU A 87 17.85 15.87 -1.46
CA GLU A 87 18.44 15.42 -0.19
C GLU A 87 17.55 15.78 1.00
N PHE A 88 17.09 17.03 1.08
CA PHE A 88 16.20 17.48 2.15
C PHE A 88 14.87 16.71 2.15
N ARG A 89 14.28 16.45 0.98
CA ARG A 89 13.07 15.61 0.85
C ARG A 89 13.28 14.19 1.37
N HIS A 90 14.46 13.62 1.10
CA HIS A 90 14.85 12.30 1.60
C HIS A 90 15.08 12.33 3.13
N GLU A 91 15.72 13.37 3.67
CA GLU A 91 15.91 13.54 5.11
C GLU A 91 14.57 13.61 5.86
N ILE A 92 13.59 14.38 5.35
CA ILE A 92 12.26 14.48 5.93
C ILE A 92 11.52 13.13 5.86
N ALA A 93 11.62 12.42 4.72
CA ALA A 93 11.08 11.07 4.58
C ALA A 93 11.65 10.14 5.65
N GLN A 94 12.97 10.16 5.82
CA GLN A 94 13.66 9.33 6.79
C GLN A 94 13.28 9.68 8.22
N ALA A 95 13.20 10.97 8.55
CA ALA A 95 12.74 11.44 9.86
C ALA A 95 11.32 10.95 10.16
N GLN A 96 10.44 10.91 9.15
CA GLN A 96 9.08 10.40 9.29
C GLN A 96 9.06 8.90 9.54
N ILE A 97 9.83 8.11 8.78
CA ILE A 97 9.97 6.66 8.99
C ILE A 97 10.49 6.39 10.40
N ASP A 98 11.54 7.10 10.82
CA ASP A 98 12.17 6.95 12.13
C ASP A 98 11.19 7.30 13.26
N TRP A 99 10.42 8.39 13.12
CA TRP A 99 9.37 8.78 14.07
C TRP A 99 8.26 7.73 14.16
N ILE A 100 7.71 7.27 13.04
CA ILE A 100 6.67 6.23 13.01
C ILE A 100 7.21 4.95 13.66
N LYS A 101 8.41 4.51 13.29
CA LYS A 101 9.04 3.30 13.84
C LYS A 101 9.24 3.40 15.36
N GLU A 102 9.70 4.54 15.85
CA GLU A 102 9.88 4.79 17.28
C GLU A 102 8.56 4.69 18.05
N LYS A 103 7.52 5.40 17.57
CA LYS A 103 6.18 5.38 18.18
C LYS A 103 5.55 3.99 18.10
N ASN A 104 5.65 3.31 16.97
CA ASN A 104 5.12 1.96 16.78
C ASN A 104 5.79 0.96 17.75
N ASN A 105 7.11 1.06 17.93
CA ASN A 105 7.84 0.23 18.90
C ASN A 105 7.48 0.54 20.35
N ALA A 106 7.17 1.79 20.68
CA ALA A 106 6.73 2.17 22.03
C ALA A 106 5.33 1.62 22.33
N ILE A 107 4.39 1.74 21.39
CA ILE A 107 3.03 1.20 21.52
C ILE A 107 3.07 -0.33 21.58
N SER A 108 3.80 -0.99 20.67
CA SER A 108 3.92 -2.44 20.64
C SER A 108 4.46 -3.03 21.95
N ARG A 109 5.52 -2.42 22.52
CA ARG A 109 6.04 -2.82 23.83
C ARG A 109 5.02 -2.63 24.95
N ALA A 110 4.26 -1.54 24.94
CA ALA A 110 3.23 -1.28 25.94
C ALA A 110 2.05 -2.28 25.82
N VAL A 111 1.66 -2.65 24.60
CA VAL A 111 0.64 -3.67 24.34
C VAL A 111 1.09 -5.05 24.82
N MET A 112 2.30 -5.48 24.42
CA MET A 112 2.86 -6.79 24.81
C MET A 112 3.00 -6.97 26.33
N ALA A 113 3.19 -5.88 27.08
CA ALA A 113 3.27 -5.94 28.54
C ALA A 113 1.91 -6.25 29.21
N ILE A 114 0.79 -5.99 28.52
CA ILE A 114 -0.57 -6.15 29.06
C ILE A 114 -1.19 -7.48 28.61
N THR A 115 -0.80 -7.99 27.43
CA THR A 115 -1.38 -9.20 26.81
C THR A 115 -1.48 -10.40 27.77
N PRO A 116 -0.42 -10.83 28.49
CA PRO A 116 -0.49 -12.03 29.33
C PRO A 116 -1.50 -11.92 30.47
N TYR A 117 -1.62 -10.73 31.06
CA TYR A 117 -2.57 -10.49 32.16
C TYR A 117 -4.02 -10.57 31.68
N LEU A 118 -4.31 -10.07 30.47
CA LEU A 118 -5.66 -10.17 29.89
C LEU A 118 -5.98 -11.60 29.45
N GLU A 119 -5.01 -12.37 28.96
CA GLU A 119 -5.18 -13.80 28.68
C GLU A 119 -5.51 -14.59 29.94
N GLU A 120 -4.85 -14.29 31.06
CA GLU A 120 -5.10 -14.91 32.36
C GLU A 120 -6.45 -14.48 32.97
N SER A 121 -6.79 -13.18 32.86
CA SER A 121 -8.02 -12.61 33.41
C SER A 121 -9.28 -12.96 32.61
N ALA A 122 -9.17 -13.16 31.29
CA ALA A 122 -10.30 -13.58 30.43
C ALA A 122 -10.86 -14.95 30.82
N ALA A 123 -10.03 -15.83 31.41
CA ALA A 123 -10.48 -17.11 31.97
C ALA A 123 -11.34 -16.94 33.24
N ALA A 124 -11.32 -15.76 33.89
CA ALA A 124 -11.97 -15.48 35.16
C ALA A 124 -13.09 -14.42 35.10
N GLN A 125 -13.06 -13.48 34.13
CA GLN A 125 -14.07 -12.44 33.92
C GLN A 125 -14.34 -12.24 32.42
N LEU A 126 -15.49 -12.69 31.92
CA LEU A 126 -15.73 -12.83 30.47
C LEU A 126 -15.93 -11.50 29.73
N ALA A 127 -16.87 -10.64 30.10
CA ALA A 127 -17.26 -9.50 29.25
C ALA A 127 -16.21 -8.35 29.16
N ILE A 128 -15.69 -7.90 30.30
CA ILE A 128 -14.73 -6.77 30.35
C ILE A 128 -13.38 -7.15 29.74
N ALA A 129 -12.95 -8.39 29.92
CA ALA A 129 -11.72 -8.91 29.33
C ALA A 129 -11.86 -9.14 27.83
N GLU A 130 -13.03 -9.61 27.35
CA GLU A 130 -13.32 -9.74 25.92
C GLU A 130 -13.29 -8.40 25.19
N GLU A 131 -13.92 -7.36 25.74
CA GLU A 131 -13.87 -5.99 25.20
C GLU A 131 -12.44 -5.42 25.18
N SER A 132 -11.69 -5.63 26.28
CA SER A 132 -10.28 -5.24 26.37
C SER A 132 -9.40 -6.01 25.36
N ARG A 133 -9.75 -7.26 25.04
CA ARG A 133 -9.03 -8.05 24.04
C ARG A 133 -9.34 -7.58 22.63
N GLU A 134 -10.60 -7.25 22.33
CA GLU A 134 -10.98 -6.72 21.02
C GLU A 134 -10.29 -5.38 20.73
N THR A 135 -10.23 -4.49 21.72
CA THR A 135 -9.50 -3.23 21.61
C THR A 135 -7.99 -3.44 21.41
N LEU A 136 -7.37 -4.39 22.11
CA LEU A 136 -5.97 -4.77 21.86
C LEU A 136 -5.74 -5.35 20.46
N ASN A 137 -6.65 -6.20 19.96
CA ASN A 137 -6.55 -6.75 18.61
C ASN A 137 -6.60 -5.64 17.56
N LYS A 138 -7.53 -4.67 17.69
CA LYS A 138 -7.60 -3.48 16.82
C LYS A 138 -6.30 -2.67 16.87
N LEU A 139 -5.71 -2.50 18.05
CA LEU A 139 -4.41 -1.85 18.24
C LEU A 139 -3.28 -2.60 17.52
N MET A 140 -3.20 -3.92 17.69
CA MET A 140 -2.23 -4.76 16.99
C MET A 140 -2.41 -4.69 15.47
N ASP A 141 -3.65 -4.64 14.99
CA ASP A 141 -3.96 -4.49 13.57
C ASP A 141 -3.56 -3.11 13.03
N GLY A 142 -3.68 -2.05 13.82
CA GLY A 142 -3.14 -0.73 13.51
C GLY A 142 -1.60 -0.74 13.43
N ILE A 143 -0.92 -1.36 14.39
CA ILE A 143 0.54 -1.53 14.42
C ILE A 143 1.03 -2.27 13.17
N LYS A 144 0.37 -3.37 12.78
CA LYS A 144 0.68 -4.12 11.55
C LYS A 144 0.52 -3.25 10.30
N SER A 145 -0.48 -2.38 10.27
CA SER A 145 -0.69 -1.46 9.15
C SER A 145 0.43 -0.42 9.07
N LEU A 146 0.93 0.08 10.20
CA LEU A 146 2.08 0.97 10.23
C LEU A 146 3.40 0.26 9.88
N ASP A 147 3.53 -1.03 10.21
CA ASP A 147 4.67 -1.86 9.82
C ASP A 147 4.79 -1.95 8.27
N LEU A 148 3.67 -1.95 7.54
CA LEU A 148 3.66 -1.87 6.08
C LEU A 148 4.23 -0.55 5.55
N TYR A 149 3.92 0.58 6.20
CA TYR A 149 4.44 1.90 5.80
C TYR A 149 5.97 1.95 5.89
N ILE A 150 6.52 1.48 7.01
CA ILE A 150 7.97 1.41 7.22
C ILE A 150 8.62 0.29 6.39
N GLY A 151 7.80 -0.54 5.73
CA GLY A 151 8.13 -1.71 4.92
C GLY A 151 8.90 -2.78 5.65
N LYS A 152 8.51 -3.05 6.88
CA LYS A 152 8.90 -4.28 7.57
C LYS A 152 8.26 -5.46 6.85
N ASP A 153 9.05 -6.51 6.60
CA ASP A 153 8.64 -7.70 5.85
C ASP A 153 8.13 -7.40 4.42
N VAL A 154 8.60 -6.30 3.83
CA VAL A 154 8.33 -5.92 2.43
C VAL A 154 9.62 -6.09 1.62
N VAL A 155 9.56 -6.93 0.59
CA VAL A 155 10.68 -7.20 -0.32
C VAL A 155 10.36 -6.59 -1.68
N VAL A 156 11.29 -5.79 -2.21
CA VAL A 156 11.17 -5.15 -3.53
C VAL A 156 12.29 -5.67 -4.42
N ASN A 157 11.92 -6.30 -5.54
CA ASN A 157 12.83 -6.80 -6.54
C ASN A 157 12.74 -5.92 -7.79
N THR A 158 13.85 -5.32 -8.21
CA THR A 158 13.94 -4.60 -9.49
C THR A 158 14.05 -5.60 -10.63
N ILE A 159 13.07 -5.60 -11.53
CA ILE A 159 13.04 -6.48 -12.72
C ILE A 159 13.70 -5.78 -13.91
N ARG A 160 13.42 -4.48 -14.06
CA ARG A 160 13.91 -3.65 -15.14
C ARG A 160 14.16 -2.24 -14.64
N GLU A 161 15.34 -1.71 -14.96
CA GLU A 161 15.67 -0.30 -14.80
C GLU A 161 15.40 0.47 -16.10
N GLY A 162 15.27 1.79 -15.99
CA GLY A 162 15.00 2.67 -17.11
C GLY A 162 14.45 4.01 -16.67
N GLU A 163 13.88 4.76 -17.61
CA GLU A 163 13.31 6.08 -17.32
C GLU A 163 11.96 5.98 -16.59
N SER A 164 11.77 6.89 -15.64
CA SER A 164 10.51 7.09 -14.90
C SER A 164 9.41 7.59 -15.84
N ALA A 165 8.14 7.32 -15.54
CA ALA A 165 7.05 7.89 -16.33
C ALA A 165 7.00 9.42 -16.17
N PRO A 166 6.52 10.15 -17.19
CA PRO A 166 6.31 11.59 -17.10
C PRO A 166 5.44 12.00 -15.88
N PRO A 167 5.68 13.20 -15.28
CA PRO A 167 4.99 13.57 -14.04
C PRO A 167 3.48 13.78 -14.15
N HIS A 168 2.96 14.05 -15.33
CA HIS A 168 1.53 14.27 -15.56
C HIS A 168 0.72 12.96 -15.63
N ILE A 169 1.38 11.79 -15.64
CA ILE A 169 0.71 10.49 -15.68
C ILE A 169 0.28 10.11 -14.25
N PRO A 170 -1.02 9.90 -13.99
CA PRO A 170 -1.48 9.52 -12.66
C PRO A 170 -1.12 8.07 -12.32
N LEU A 171 -1.12 7.74 -11.03
CA LEU A 171 -0.93 6.37 -10.55
C LEU A 171 -2.19 5.54 -10.77
N THR A 172 -2.11 4.49 -11.58
CA THR A 172 -3.27 3.65 -11.89
C THR A 172 -3.25 2.36 -11.09
N PHE A 173 -4.36 2.01 -10.45
CA PHE A 173 -4.59 0.75 -9.76
C PHE A 173 -5.53 -0.12 -10.59
N VAL A 174 -5.14 -1.38 -10.81
CA VAL A 174 -5.96 -2.36 -11.57
C VAL A 174 -6.60 -3.34 -10.60
N GLN A 175 -7.92 -3.50 -10.68
CA GLN A 175 -8.69 -4.29 -9.72
C GLN A 175 -8.41 -5.79 -9.85
N ARG A 176 -8.38 -6.31 -11.08
CA ARG A 176 -8.25 -7.75 -11.32
C ARG A 176 -6.88 -8.28 -10.91
N LYS A 177 -6.87 -9.41 -10.22
CA LYS A 177 -5.66 -10.21 -10.00
C LYS A 177 -5.36 -11.04 -11.25
N LEU A 178 -4.20 -10.85 -11.85
CA LEU A 178 -3.74 -11.63 -13.01
C LEU A 178 -2.97 -12.88 -12.56
N ALA A 179 -2.85 -13.87 -13.45
CA ALA A 179 -2.01 -15.04 -13.24
C ALA A 179 -0.87 -15.03 -14.24
N VAL A 180 0.37 -15.22 -13.76
CA VAL A 180 1.57 -15.10 -14.61
C VAL A 180 1.51 -16.08 -15.77
N ASP A 181 1.17 -17.34 -15.51
CA ASP A 181 1.07 -18.37 -16.54
C ASP A 181 0.03 -18.04 -17.64
N GLU A 182 -1.12 -17.47 -17.26
CA GLU A 182 -2.15 -17.03 -18.21
C GLU A 182 -1.65 -15.89 -19.11
N GLU A 183 -1.04 -14.86 -18.53
CA GLU A 183 -0.59 -13.67 -19.28
C GLU A 183 0.60 -13.97 -20.19
N THR A 184 1.48 -14.89 -19.77
CA THR A 184 2.72 -15.19 -20.50
C THR A 184 2.56 -16.27 -21.56
N ALA A 185 1.44 -17.00 -21.60
CA ALA A 185 1.22 -18.12 -22.52
C ALA A 185 1.30 -17.74 -24.02
N VAL A 186 1.06 -16.48 -24.35
CA VAL A 186 1.19 -15.97 -25.72
C VAL A 186 2.65 -15.81 -26.15
N PHE A 187 3.56 -15.59 -25.19
CA PHE A 187 4.96 -15.23 -25.44
C PHE A 187 5.93 -16.38 -25.13
N LEU A 188 5.56 -17.27 -24.23
CA LEU A 188 6.37 -18.41 -23.80
C LEU A 188 5.61 -19.72 -24.02
N ASP A 189 6.35 -20.79 -24.28
CA ASP A 189 5.80 -22.15 -24.25
C ASP A 189 5.66 -22.60 -22.79
N ILE A 190 4.45 -22.49 -22.26
CA ILE A 190 4.13 -22.75 -20.86
C ILE A 190 3.45 -24.10 -20.73
N GLY A 191 4.18 -25.07 -20.20
CA GLY A 191 3.61 -26.37 -19.85
C GLY A 191 2.73 -26.35 -18.60
N GLU A 192 2.06 -27.47 -18.35
CA GLU A 192 1.23 -27.71 -17.16
C GLU A 192 2.02 -27.60 -15.84
N TRP A 193 3.34 -27.72 -15.91
CA TRP A 193 4.25 -27.67 -14.77
C TRP A 193 4.78 -26.26 -14.44
N PHE A 194 4.18 -25.19 -14.96
CA PHE A 194 4.62 -23.83 -14.65
C PHE A 194 4.23 -23.43 -13.22
N ASP A 195 5.23 -23.24 -12.36
CA ASP A 195 5.08 -22.93 -10.94
C ASP A 195 5.96 -21.76 -10.49
N PHE A 196 5.91 -21.44 -9.19
CA PHE A 196 6.61 -20.30 -8.58
C PHE A 196 8.12 -20.29 -8.83
N GLU A 197 8.75 -21.46 -9.03
CA GLU A 197 10.19 -21.56 -9.34
C GLU A 197 10.52 -20.99 -10.73
N LYS A 198 9.55 -20.92 -11.64
CA LYS A 198 9.70 -20.45 -13.02
C LYS A 198 9.37 -18.97 -13.21
N LEU A 199 9.05 -18.23 -12.14
CA LEU A 199 8.92 -16.77 -12.19
C LEU A 199 10.09 -16.03 -12.87
N PRO A 200 11.36 -16.47 -12.76
CA PRO A 200 12.45 -15.85 -13.52
C PRO A 200 12.26 -15.85 -15.05
N LEU A 201 11.55 -16.85 -15.61
CA LEU A 201 11.22 -16.88 -17.04
C LEU A 201 10.25 -15.75 -17.41
N PHE A 202 9.29 -15.45 -16.53
CA PHE A 202 8.39 -14.32 -16.70
C PHE A 202 9.14 -12.99 -16.68
N PHE A 203 10.07 -12.80 -15.75
CA PHE A 203 10.89 -11.58 -15.70
C PHE A 203 11.77 -11.42 -16.94
N HIS A 204 12.30 -12.54 -17.46
CA HIS A 204 13.02 -12.54 -18.73
C HIS A 204 12.09 -12.13 -19.90
N ALA A 205 10.87 -12.65 -19.95
CA ALA A 205 9.89 -12.29 -20.96
C ALA A 205 9.49 -10.81 -20.91
N LEU A 206 9.29 -10.24 -19.72
CA LEU A 206 9.01 -8.79 -19.55
C LEU A 206 10.13 -7.90 -20.12
N ASN A 207 11.38 -8.37 -20.07
CA ASN A 207 12.52 -7.62 -20.60
C ASN A 207 12.65 -7.73 -22.13
N ASN A 208 12.22 -8.84 -22.72
CA ASN A 208 12.40 -9.11 -24.16
C ASN A 208 11.16 -8.82 -25.01
N HIS A 209 9.97 -8.78 -24.41
CA HIS A 209 8.70 -8.66 -25.12
C HIS A 209 7.92 -7.42 -24.65
N PRO A 210 8.08 -6.26 -25.32
CA PRO A 210 7.33 -5.05 -24.97
C PRO A 210 5.81 -5.24 -25.00
N GLY A 211 5.30 -6.08 -25.91
CA GLY A 211 3.87 -6.38 -26.00
C GLY A 211 3.31 -7.05 -24.73
N LEU A 212 4.11 -7.84 -24.01
CA LEU A 212 3.70 -8.43 -22.72
C LEU A 212 3.57 -7.34 -21.65
N VAL A 213 4.48 -6.36 -21.66
CA VAL A 213 4.42 -5.21 -20.74
C VAL A 213 3.14 -4.40 -21.01
N GLU A 214 2.81 -4.14 -22.27
CA GLU A 214 1.59 -3.41 -22.64
C GLU A 214 0.31 -4.19 -22.31
N GLN A 215 0.34 -5.52 -22.39
CA GLN A 215 -0.78 -6.39 -22.02
C GLN A 215 -1.05 -6.34 -20.51
N ILE A 216 -0.02 -6.45 -19.68
CA ILE A 216 -0.15 -6.51 -18.22
C ILE A 216 -0.42 -5.12 -17.62
N PHE A 217 0.23 -4.09 -18.16
CA PHE A 217 0.24 -2.75 -17.57
C PHE A 217 -0.52 -1.75 -18.45
N PRO A 218 -1.78 -1.41 -18.11
CA PRO A 218 -2.64 -0.58 -18.95
C PRO A 218 -2.20 0.90 -19.02
N SER A 219 -1.28 1.33 -18.16
CA SER A 219 -0.68 2.66 -18.23
C SER A 219 0.81 2.62 -17.93
N GLN A 220 1.51 3.73 -18.16
CA GLN A 220 2.94 3.84 -17.86
C GLN A 220 3.22 3.94 -16.36
N ARG A 221 2.23 4.21 -15.52
CA ARG A 221 2.39 4.27 -14.06
C ARG A 221 1.25 3.51 -13.42
N CYS A 222 1.48 2.26 -13.04
CA CYS A 222 0.43 1.44 -12.47
C CYS A 222 0.92 0.34 -11.54
N VAL A 223 -0.01 -0.12 -10.71
CA VAL A 223 0.14 -1.26 -9.81
C VAL A 223 -0.88 -2.33 -10.20
N VAL A 224 -0.39 -3.55 -10.37
CA VAL A 224 -1.18 -4.72 -10.73
C VAL A 224 -0.93 -5.82 -9.70
N CYS A 225 -1.99 -6.54 -9.36
CA CYS A 225 -1.93 -7.71 -8.49
C CYS A 225 -1.71 -8.98 -9.32
N MET A 226 -0.73 -9.81 -8.95
CA MET A 226 -0.46 -11.06 -9.67
C MET A 226 -0.28 -12.24 -8.72
N THR A 227 -0.54 -13.43 -9.24
CA THR A 227 -0.17 -14.72 -8.65
C THR A 227 0.53 -15.58 -9.70
N THR A 228 1.27 -16.60 -9.30
CA THR A 228 2.04 -17.39 -10.28
C THR A 228 1.13 -18.22 -11.17
N THR A 229 0.28 -19.03 -10.56
CA THR A 229 -0.72 -19.83 -11.25
C THR A 229 -1.91 -20.06 -10.31
N ARG A 230 -3.11 -20.12 -10.89
CA ARG A 230 -4.32 -20.52 -10.15
C ARG A 230 -4.52 -22.04 -10.14
N ARG A 231 -3.75 -22.77 -10.95
CA ARG A 231 -3.91 -24.22 -11.12
C ARG A 231 -3.36 -24.96 -9.91
N TYR A 232 -3.98 -26.09 -9.62
CA TYR A 232 -3.43 -27.07 -8.69
C TYR A 232 -2.42 -27.95 -9.43
N ILE A 233 -1.19 -27.99 -8.92
CA ILE A 233 -0.13 -28.86 -9.44
C ILE A 233 0.05 -30.02 -8.46
N ASP A 234 -0.04 -31.25 -8.97
CA ASP A 234 0.23 -32.44 -8.19
C ASP A 234 1.72 -32.79 -8.27
N TYR A 235 2.46 -32.41 -7.22
CA TYR A 235 3.89 -32.70 -7.03
C TYR A 235 4.13 -34.14 -6.52
N GLN A 236 3.11 -35.00 -6.54
CA GLN A 236 3.18 -36.42 -6.17
C GLN A 236 3.53 -36.68 -4.68
N ASP A 237 3.61 -35.64 -3.86
CA ASP A 237 3.72 -35.73 -2.41
C ASP A 237 2.66 -34.85 -1.74
N ARG A 238 1.87 -35.44 -0.82
CA ARG A 238 0.69 -34.79 -0.24
C ARG A 238 1.02 -33.57 0.62
N TRP A 239 2.14 -33.61 1.33
CA TRP A 239 2.57 -32.49 2.18
C TRP A 239 3.19 -31.38 1.34
N ALA A 240 4.04 -31.74 0.39
CA ALA A 240 4.61 -30.81 -0.58
C ALA A 240 3.51 -30.14 -1.42
N ASN A 241 2.47 -30.86 -1.84
CA ASN A 241 1.37 -30.28 -2.60
C ASN A 241 0.72 -29.11 -1.88
N TRP A 242 0.48 -29.22 -0.57
CA TRP A 242 -0.13 -28.13 0.18
C TRP A 242 0.79 -26.90 0.23
N GLU A 243 2.06 -27.09 0.59
CA GLU A 243 3.01 -25.99 0.73
C GLU A 243 3.35 -25.33 -0.62
N LEU A 244 3.61 -26.13 -1.65
CA LEU A 244 4.02 -25.64 -2.97
C LEU A 244 2.86 -24.97 -3.72
N ASN A 245 1.63 -25.49 -3.59
CA ASN A 245 0.48 -24.79 -4.15
C ASN A 245 0.16 -23.50 -3.38
N ALA A 246 0.40 -23.44 -2.07
CA ALA A 246 0.31 -22.17 -1.34
C ALA A 246 1.34 -21.14 -1.86
N LYS A 247 2.57 -21.58 -2.20
CA LYS A 247 3.57 -20.72 -2.86
C LYS A 247 3.12 -20.27 -4.25
N ASN A 248 2.51 -21.15 -5.05
CA ASN A 248 1.96 -20.78 -6.36
C ASN A 248 0.87 -19.70 -6.27
N GLN A 249 0.02 -19.80 -5.25
CA GLN A 249 -1.08 -18.88 -4.99
C GLN A 249 -0.66 -17.62 -4.22
N THR A 250 0.60 -17.51 -3.82
CA THR A 250 1.14 -16.31 -3.18
C THR A 250 0.94 -15.12 -4.10
N VAL A 251 0.32 -14.08 -3.55
CA VAL A 251 0.04 -12.85 -4.27
C VAL A 251 1.21 -11.88 -4.10
N PHE A 252 1.57 -11.21 -5.19
CA PHE A 252 2.55 -10.14 -5.20
C PHE A 252 2.08 -8.99 -6.09
N LEU A 253 2.62 -7.80 -5.85
CA LEU A 253 2.35 -6.64 -6.68
C LEU A 253 3.42 -6.52 -7.75
N MET A 254 2.99 -6.14 -8.95
CA MET A 254 3.84 -5.66 -10.01
C MET A 254 3.64 -4.16 -10.16
N VAL A 255 4.73 -3.41 -10.10
CA VAL A 255 4.72 -1.95 -10.21
C VAL A 255 5.46 -1.54 -11.46
N ARG A 256 4.81 -0.70 -12.27
CA ARG A 256 5.40 -0.04 -13.42
C ARG A 256 5.48 1.46 -13.18
N ASP A 257 6.63 2.04 -13.50
CA ASP A 257 6.82 3.48 -13.62
C ASP A 257 7.73 3.80 -14.80
N GLY A 258 7.10 4.11 -15.93
CA GLY A 258 7.73 4.32 -17.23
C GLY A 258 8.24 2.99 -17.77
N GLU A 259 9.56 2.88 -17.86
CA GLU A 259 10.30 1.68 -18.24
C GLU A 259 10.68 0.82 -17.03
N ARG A 260 10.59 1.37 -15.81
CA ARG A 260 10.97 0.68 -14.58
C ARG A 260 9.90 -0.31 -14.18
N LEU A 261 10.32 -1.54 -13.89
CA LEU A 261 9.45 -2.62 -13.44
C LEU A 261 9.97 -3.19 -12.12
N PHE A 262 9.07 -3.32 -11.16
CA PHE A 262 9.37 -3.84 -9.84
C PHE A 262 8.36 -4.92 -9.45
N GLN A 263 8.82 -5.92 -8.71
CA GLN A 263 7.98 -6.85 -7.99
C GLN A 263 8.03 -6.53 -6.50
N VAL A 264 6.88 -6.52 -5.84
CA VAL A 264 6.77 -6.26 -4.40
C VAL A 264 6.04 -7.41 -3.71
N TYR A 265 6.70 -7.99 -2.72
CA TYR A 265 6.09 -8.90 -1.75
C TYR A 265 5.88 -8.18 -0.42
N SER A 266 4.75 -8.42 0.23
CA SER A 266 4.47 -7.93 1.57
C SER A 266 4.03 -9.08 2.47
N GLY A 267 4.59 -9.17 3.67
CA GLY A 267 4.27 -10.22 4.65
C GLY A 267 2.89 -10.15 5.30
N VAL A 268 2.00 -9.23 4.87
CA VAL A 268 0.66 -9.12 5.45
C VAL A 268 -0.32 -10.01 4.67
N GLU A 269 -0.78 -11.05 5.37
CA GLU A 269 -1.72 -12.10 4.91
C GLU A 269 -2.93 -11.58 4.13
N SER A 270 -3.39 -10.36 4.40
CA SER A 270 -4.54 -9.80 3.69
C SER A 270 -4.31 -9.64 2.18
N HIS A 271 -3.07 -9.43 1.72
CA HIS A 271 -2.77 -9.39 0.27
C HIS A 271 -2.68 -10.79 -0.35
N LEU A 272 -2.34 -11.81 0.45
CA LEU A 272 -2.11 -13.19 -0.01
C LEU A 272 -3.41 -13.92 -0.39
N GLY A 273 -4.55 -13.53 0.20
CA GLY A 273 -5.85 -14.18 -0.03
C GLY A 273 -6.83 -13.41 -0.91
N ALA A 274 -6.60 -12.13 -1.19
CA ALA A 274 -7.57 -11.29 -1.90
C ALA A 274 -7.72 -11.72 -3.38
N HIS A 275 -8.96 -11.75 -3.87
CA HIS A 275 -9.26 -12.06 -5.27
C HIS A 275 -9.00 -10.86 -6.21
N THR A 276 -9.04 -9.65 -5.65
CA THR A 276 -8.88 -8.35 -6.31
C THR A 276 -7.91 -7.47 -5.53
N LEU A 277 -7.36 -6.43 -6.16
CA LEU A 277 -6.45 -5.47 -5.54
C LEU A 277 -7.18 -4.50 -4.59
N PHE A 278 -8.40 -4.12 -4.94
CA PHE A 278 -9.27 -3.28 -4.14
C PHE A 278 -10.73 -3.76 -4.27
N PRO A 279 -11.57 -3.46 -3.26
CA PRO A 279 -12.89 -4.07 -3.12
C PRO A 279 -13.79 -3.85 -4.33
N THR A 280 -14.62 -4.84 -4.62
CA THR A 280 -15.66 -4.72 -5.63
C THR A 280 -16.90 -4.02 -5.09
N THR A 281 -17.68 -3.40 -5.98
CA THR A 281 -18.98 -2.80 -5.63
C THR A 281 -19.92 -3.86 -5.03
N ASP A 282 -19.84 -5.07 -5.59
CA ASP A 282 -20.58 -6.25 -5.14
C ASP A 282 -20.04 -6.84 -3.83
N GLU A 283 -18.73 -6.81 -3.57
CA GLU A 283 -18.14 -7.27 -2.30
C GLU A 283 -18.63 -6.42 -1.14
N GLN A 284 -18.77 -5.10 -1.31
CA GLN A 284 -19.31 -4.24 -0.25
C GLN A 284 -20.82 -4.46 -0.02
N GLY A 285 -21.60 -4.65 -1.09
CA GLY A 285 -23.05 -4.83 -1.02
C GLY A 285 -23.51 -6.25 -0.66
N ASN A 286 -22.84 -7.30 -1.15
CA ASN A 286 -23.21 -8.70 -0.96
C ASN A 286 -22.87 -9.23 0.44
N ILE A 287 -21.95 -8.59 1.18
CA ILE A 287 -21.67 -8.93 2.58
C ILE A 287 -22.96 -8.85 3.41
N PHE A 288 -23.90 -7.96 3.08
CA PHE A 288 -25.20 -7.86 3.74
C PHE A 288 -26.32 -8.64 3.02
N ARG A 289 -26.03 -9.68 2.23
CA ARG A 289 -27.05 -10.58 1.63
C ARG A 289 -27.03 -12.00 2.19
N GLY A 290 -28.17 -12.51 2.63
CA GLY A 290 -28.36 -13.89 3.08
C GLY A 290 -28.17 -14.90 1.95
N ILE A 291 -28.04 -16.19 2.31
CA ILE A 291 -27.89 -17.30 1.34
C ILE A 291 -29.12 -17.40 0.41
N ASP A 292 -30.27 -16.90 0.88
CA ASP A 292 -31.55 -16.79 0.19
C ASP A 292 -31.71 -15.47 -0.60
N GLY A 293 -30.69 -14.60 -0.62
CA GLY A 293 -30.74 -13.28 -1.26
C GLY A 293 -31.43 -12.19 -0.44
N SER A 294 -31.90 -12.50 0.79
CA SER A 294 -32.49 -11.50 1.69
C SER A 294 -31.46 -10.48 2.15
N GLN A 295 -31.84 -9.21 2.35
CA GLN A 295 -30.93 -8.25 2.96
C GLN A 295 -30.83 -8.50 4.46
N VAL A 296 -29.61 -8.67 4.94
CA VAL A 296 -29.27 -8.76 6.35
C VAL A 296 -29.22 -7.35 6.92
N THR A 297 -30.16 -7.08 7.79
CA THR A 297 -30.35 -5.82 8.49
C THR A 297 -29.75 -5.89 9.89
N PHE A 298 -29.69 -4.75 10.59
CA PHE A 298 -29.19 -4.66 11.96
C PHE A 298 -29.87 -5.62 12.96
N ASN A 299 -31.11 -6.04 12.67
CA ASN A 299 -31.87 -6.92 13.54
C ASN A 299 -31.54 -8.41 13.37
N ASP A 300 -30.71 -8.77 12.40
CA ASP A 300 -30.37 -10.15 12.09
C ASP A 300 -29.15 -10.63 12.89
N VAL A 301 -29.22 -11.86 13.40
CA VAL A 301 -28.14 -12.47 14.21
C VAL A 301 -26.81 -12.57 13.45
N SER A 302 -26.86 -12.67 12.11
CA SER A 302 -25.66 -12.71 11.26
C SER A 302 -25.06 -11.33 10.95
N TYR A 303 -25.71 -10.23 11.37
CA TYR A 303 -25.28 -8.87 11.08
C TYR A 303 -23.90 -8.57 11.66
N THR A 304 -23.60 -9.01 12.87
CA THR A 304 -22.30 -8.80 13.53
C THR A 304 -21.15 -9.48 12.79
N ASP A 305 -21.37 -10.70 12.28
CA ASP A 305 -20.35 -11.42 11.52
C ASP A 305 -20.11 -10.80 10.14
N LYS A 306 -21.19 -10.31 9.51
CA LYS A 306 -21.13 -9.59 8.23
C LYS A 306 -20.48 -8.21 8.38
N LEU A 307 -20.76 -7.50 9.46
CA LEU A 307 -20.09 -6.24 9.79
C LEU A 307 -18.57 -6.45 9.96
N LYS A 308 -18.16 -7.50 10.66
CA LYS A 308 -16.74 -7.87 10.77
C LYS A 308 -16.11 -8.18 9.41
N ALA A 309 -16.82 -8.90 8.53
CA ALA A 309 -16.33 -9.17 7.18
C ALA A 309 -16.15 -7.87 6.35
N HIS A 310 -17.09 -6.94 6.47
CA HIS A 310 -17.00 -5.62 5.84
C HIS A 310 -15.81 -4.80 6.37
N GLU A 311 -15.61 -4.75 7.69
CA GLU A 311 -14.46 -4.10 8.31
C GLU A 311 -13.13 -4.69 7.84
N MET A 312 -13.06 -6.02 7.66
CA MET A 312 -11.86 -6.70 7.15
C MET A 312 -11.54 -6.32 5.70
N VAL A 313 -12.56 -6.21 4.83
CA VAL A 313 -12.39 -5.77 3.43
C VAL A 313 -11.91 -4.32 3.37
N ALA A 314 -12.50 -3.43 4.17
CA ALA A 314 -12.05 -2.03 4.26
C ALA A 314 -10.61 -1.94 4.79
N LEU A 315 -10.28 -2.69 5.86
CA LEU A 315 -8.94 -2.74 6.44
C LEU A 315 -7.90 -3.24 5.42
N HIS A 316 -8.25 -4.21 4.59
CA HIS A 316 -7.39 -4.69 3.52
C HIS A 316 -7.02 -3.58 2.53
N TYR A 317 -8.01 -2.84 2.05
CA TYR A 317 -7.79 -1.71 1.14
C TYR A 317 -6.94 -0.60 1.77
N TYR A 318 -7.21 -0.26 3.03
CA TYR A 318 -6.38 0.72 3.75
C TYR A 318 -4.93 0.26 3.89
N ARG A 319 -4.70 -1.02 4.22
CA ARG A 319 -3.35 -1.60 4.30
C ARG A 319 -2.63 -1.55 2.95
N PHE A 320 -3.34 -1.80 1.86
CA PHE A 320 -2.80 -1.66 0.51
C PHE A 320 -2.33 -0.22 0.23
N LEU A 321 -3.16 0.79 0.53
CA LEU A 321 -2.81 2.19 0.33
C LEU A 321 -1.62 2.62 1.21
N ILE A 322 -1.57 2.14 2.46
CA ILE A 322 -0.45 2.42 3.38
C ILE A 322 0.85 1.78 2.86
N LEU A 323 0.79 0.56 2.34
CA LEU A 323 1.93 -0.08 1.67
C LEU A 323 2.40 0.77 0.49
N CYS A 324 1.50 1.19 -0.39
CA CYS A 324 1.85 2.06 -1.53
C CYS A 324 2.48 3.38 -1.08
N CYS A 325 1.89 4.04 -0.09
CA CYS A 325 2.43 5.26 0.51
C CYS A 325 3.86 5.04 1.04
N GLY A 326 4.09 3.93 1.75
CA GLY A 326 5.41 3.53 2.23
C GLY A 326 6.40 3.21 1.10
N LEU A 327 5.98 2.58 0.01
CA LEU A 327 6.82 2.32 -1.16
C LEU A 327 7.23 3.63 -1.86
N ASP A 328 6.30 4.56 -2.01
CA ASP A 328 6.58 5.86 -2.60
C ASP A 328 7.51 6.70 -1.74
N HIS A 329 7.21 6.82 -0.45
CA HIS A 329 7.94 7.71 0.44
C HIS A 329 9.37 7.25 0.72
N ARG A 330 9.59 5.93 0.78
CA ARG A 330 10.89 5.34 1.08
C ARG A 330 11.74 5.10 -0.16
N LEU A 331 11.11 4.62 -1.24
CA LEU A 331 11.83 4.09 -2.41
C LEU A 331 11.53 4.88 -3.69
N LYS A 332 10.58 5.82 -3.66
CA LYS A 332 10.10 6.55 -4.83
C LYS A 332 9.75 5.64 -6.01
N LEU A 333 9.09 4.53 -5.66
CA LEU A 333 8.77 3.44 -6.59
C LEU A 333 7.83 3.87 -7.73
N PHE A 334 7.02 4.91 -7.51
CA PHE A 334 6.08 5.45 -8.50
C PHE A 334 6.58 6.72 -9.17
N GLY A 335 7.82 7.15 -8.94
CA GLY A 335 8.36 8.38 -9.51
C GLY A 335 7.68 9.65 -8.96
N GLU A 336 7.73 10.74 -9.73
CA GLU A 336 7.03 11.99 -9.40
C GLU A 336 5.69 12.03 -10.15
N PHE A 337 4.56 12.07 -9.44
CA PHE A 337 3.23 12.10 -10.06
C PHE A 337 2.23 13.03 -9.35
N TYR A 338 2.66 13.69 -8.28
CA TYR A 338 1.82 14.55 -7.45
C TYR A 338 2.65 15.72 -6.90
N ASP A 339 1.97 16.77 -6.45
CA ASP A 339 2.63 17.93 -5.82
C ASP A 339 3.27 17.50 -4.49
N PRO A 340 4.55 17.79 -4.24
CA PRO A 340 5.21 17.50 -2.96
C PRO A 340 4.46 17.96 -1.71
N GLN A 341 3.63 19.01 -1.79
CA GLN A 341 2.80 19.50 -0.68
C GLN A 341 1.70 18.50 -0.29
N ASP A 342 1.18 17.74 -1.27
CA ASP A 342 0.10 16.77 -1.07
C ASP A 342 0.63 15.42 -0.55
N ARG A 343 1.93 15.28 -0.29
CA ARG A 343 2.60 14.05 0.13
C ARG A 343 1.99 13.41 1.38
N LEU A 344 1.64 14.20 2.39
CA LEU A 344 1.08 13.68 3.64
C LEU A 344 -0.35 13.18 3.48
N SER A 345 -1.00 13.53 2.37
CA SER A 345 -2.40 13.22 2.08
C SER A 345 -2.57 11.95 1.23
N PHE A 346 -1.51 11.17 0.96
CA PHE A 346 -1.53 10.03 0.02
C PHE A 346 -2.71 9.05 0.22
N VAL A 347 -3.05 8.75 1.49
CA VAL A 347 -4.10 7.78 1.84
C VAL A 347 -5.50 8.42 1.82
N SER A 348 -5.60 9.74 1.71
CA SER A 348 -6.89 10.45 1.68
C SER A 348 -7.63 10.26 0.36
N MET A 349 -8.97 10.33 0.40
CA MET A 349 -9.80 10.27 -0.81
C MET A 349 -9.49 11.42 -1.78
N ALA A 350 -9.29 12.64 -1.26
CA ALA A 350 -8.98 13.82 -2.09
C ALA A 350 -7.68 13.65 -2.89
N PHE A 351 -6.66 13.03 -2.29
CA PHE A 351 -5.42 12.71 -3.02
C PHE A 351 -5.68 11.67 -4.11
N GLN A 352 -6.41 10.60 -3.78
CA GLN A 352 -6.72 9.52 -4.71
C GLN A 352 -7.54 10.01 -5.91
N GLU A 353 -8.56 10.83 -5.70
CA GLU A 353 -9.37 11.41 -6.78
C GLU A 353 -8.54 12.33 -7.70
N LYS A 354 -7.54 13.01 -7.15
CA LYS A 354 -6.70 13.97 -7.88
C LYS A 354 -5.56 13.30 -8.66
N TYR A 355 -4.91 12.30 -8.07
CA TYR A 355 -3.63 11.76 -8.55
C TYR A 355 -3.67 10.27 -8.93
N CYS A 356 -4.76 9.57 -8.62
CA CYS A 356 -4.90 8.16 -8.91
C CYS A 356 -6.01 7.88 -9.92
N ARG A 357 -5.94 6.71 -10.57
CA ARG A 357 -7.00 6.16 -11.41
C ARG A 357 -7.26 4.73 -10.99
N PHE A 358 -8.53 4.35 -10.88
CA PHE A 358 -8.92 2.98 -10.54
C PHE A 358 -9.60 2.35 -11.75
N ILE A 359 -9.09 1.20 -12.19
CA ILE A 359 -9.66 0.41 -13.27
C ILE A 359 -10.43 -0.75 -12.64
N TYR A 360 -11.76 -0.75 -12.81
CA TYR A 360 -12.68 -1.73 -12.25
C TYR A 360 -12.96 -2.88 -13.23
N ASP A 361 -11.90 -3.47 -13.77
CA ASP A 361 -11.97 -4.51 -14.81
C ASP A 361 -12.43 -5.88 -14.30
N HIS A 362 -12.53 -6.06 -12.98
CA HIS A 362 -13.15 -7.23 -12.38
C HIS A 362 -14.66 -7.03 -12.18
N ASP A 363 -15.09 -5.82 -11.78
CA ASP A 363 -16.51 -5.50 -11.56
C ASP A 363 -17.26 -5.22 -12.86
N GLY A 364 -16.54 -4.75 -13.89
CA GLY A 364 -17.14 -4.21 -15.11
C GLY A 364 -17.70 -2.79 -14.95
N THR A 365 -17.62 -2.18 -13.76
CA THR A 365 -18.10 -0.82 -13.51
C THR A 365 -17.31 0.19 -14.34
N GLY A 366 -17.98 0.92 -15.23
CA GLY A 366 -17.32 1.90 -16.10
C GLY A 366 -16.51 1.30 -17.26
N LEU A 367 -16.53 -0.02 -17.47
CA LEU A 367 -16.33 -0.56 -18.81
C LEU A 367 -17.55 -0.14 -19.64
N LEU A 368 -17.31 0.38 -20.85
CA LEU A 368 -18.29 0.82 -21.86
C LEU A 368 -19.73 0.56 -21.43
N ASP A 369 -20.49 1.61 -21.08
CA ASP A 369 -21.95 1.53 -21.04
C ASP A 369 -22.37 0.82 -22.33
N ASP A 370 -22.79 -0.45 -22.27
CA ASP A 370 -23.38 -1.09 -23.43
C ASP A 370 -24.68 -0.30 -23.67
N PRO A 371 -24.76 0.54 -24.72
CA PRO A 371 -25.97 1.32 -24.96
C PRO A 371 -27.17 0.40 -25.20
N ASP A 372 -26.91 -0.88 -25.52
CA ASP A 372 -27.93 -1.92 -25.70
C ASP A 372 -28.17 -2.77 -24.44
N ALA A 373 -27.45 -2.59 -23.33
CA ALA A 373 -27.78 -3.31 -22.08
C ALA A 373 -29.15 -2.92 -21.52
N LYS A 374 -29.68 -1.74 -21.88
CA LYS A 374 -31.07 -1.34 -21.60
C LYS A 374 -32.07 -1.84 -22.63
N VAL A 375 -31.60 -2.41 -23.75
CA VAL A 375 -32.43 -2.85 -24.89
C VAL A 375 -32.52 -4.37 -24.97
N ARG A 376 -31.57 -5.10 -24.39
CA ARG A 376 -31.60 -6.57 -24.38
C ARG A 376 -32.65 -7.06 -23.39
N PRO A 377 -33.69 -7.75 -23.87
CA PRO A 377 -34.66 -8.40 -22.99
C PRO A 377 -33.94 -9.39 -22.07
N SER A 378 -34.43 -9.55 -20.84
CA SER A 378 -33.92 -10.59 -19.95
C SER A 378 -34.14 -11.98 -20.58
N ILE A 379 -33.36 -12.99 -20.20
CA ILE A 379 -33.57 -14.37 -20.68
C ILE A 379 -35.01 -14.85 -20.41
N GLU A 380 -35.65 -14.33 -19.35
CA GLU A 380 -37.04 -14.63 -19.01
C GLU A 380 -38.03 -14.02 -20.02
N GLU A 381 -37.73 -12.85 -20.58
CA GLU A 381 -38.51 -12.20 -21.64
C GLU A 381 -38.37 -12.89 -23.00
N TYR A 382 -37.38 -13.77 -23.18
CA TYR A 382 -37.27 -14.65 -24.35
C TYR A 382 -37.98 -16.01 -24.18
N ILE A 383 -38.33 -16.36 -22.95
CA ILE A 383 -38.92 -17.66 -22.59
C ILE A 383 -40.44 -17.53 -22.30
N THR A 384 -40.97 -16.31 -22.30
CA THR A 384 -42.42 -16.01 -22.32
C THR A 384 -42.86 -15.47 -23.68
#